data_AF-C4LUW5-F1
#
_entry.id   AF-C4LUW5-F1
#
_cell.length_a   1.000
_cell.length_b   1.000
_cell.length_c   1.000
_cell.angle_alpha   90.00
_cell.angle_beta   90.00
_cell.angle_gamma   90.00
#
_symmetry.space_group_name_H-M   'P 1'
#
loop_
_entity.id
_entity.type
_entity.pdbx_description
1 polymer ?
#
loop_
_entity_poly.entity_id
_entity_poly.type
_entity_poly.pdbx_seq_one_letter_code
_entity_poly.pdbx_strand_id
1 'polypeptide(L)'
;MFKKKCKQDYVISVDKICDFTGSSKEVILRWRRGKKESNKGKFNPIQITDSKTDVTGATISLHCTLFEKAKAGYYEEKLVQFILENINGKKICSGVIDLAQFADLDGKTENVICEMRAKGKTLKAKLLISITSTQGVSTGNSENTECFVLDSEEEYSTNQGPDPIHASLIQQMKAREEKEEEELRQKQMKERDESVKNEEPEFLDELPPKETTLPKTEEKDEIIEGIETAQIQPIQNEEQEIVKEEKPKEIEEVKKVFEETVSNEQMIEMLNKYTEEDSRKFIISKYVESVGKDITPLIDSCIFSNRSVFENNTNDIEQVNAFKIMEMIKHIYDVIEEKGIEEEVISLTIKQLYHFLAYYVLDTLFTQPEKICCSKGFQIKYVMSYMDMYSSDKHFQTIKDQYSQMNVVTDIANVFILHHVIAVNDLETTFPSLSVNIIYQLLSNFHTDEMDPEPVSQTYLRSIQDKCTNDPIPTRFSVVA
;
A
#
# COMPACT_ATOMS: atom_id res chain seq x y z
N MET A 1 -14.86 -3.34 -19.56
CA MET A 1 -14.95 -4.56 -20.39
C MET A 1 -13.99 -5.55 -19.78
N PHE A 2 -14.51 -6.58 -19.12
CA PHE A 2 -13.71 -7.45 -18.26
C PHE A 2 -12.91 -8.47 -19.07
N LYS A 3 -11.63 -8.66 -18.74
CA LYS A 3 -10.76 -9.68 -19.34
C LYS A 3 -11.19 -11.05 -18.80
N LYS A 4 -11.49 -12.01 -19.68
CA LYS A 4 -11.85 -13.37 -19.29
C LYS A 4 -10.64 -14.05 -18.61
N LYS A 5 -10.86 -14.71 -17.48
CA LYS A 5 -9.83 -15.45 -16.74
C LYS A 5 -9.84 -16.93 -17.14
N CYS A 6 -8.68 -17.54 -17.28
CA CYS A 6 -8.52 -18.99 -17.46
C CYS A 6 -7.45 -19.52 -16.50
N LYS A 7 -7.69 -20.65 -15.83
CA LYS A 7 -6.66 -21.36 -15.04
C LYS A 7 -6.14 -22.52 -15.89
N GLN A 8 -4.83 -22.57 -16.09
CA GLN A 8 -4.16 -23.61 -16.87
C GLN A 8 -3.02 -24.23 -16.07
N ASP A 9 -3.00 -25.55 -16.03
CA ASP A 9 -1.87 -26.33 -15.51
C ASP A 9 -0.94 -26.69 -16.66
N TYR A 10 0.35 -26.42 -16.47
CA TYR A 10 1.41 -26.75 -17.42
C TYR A 10 2.33 -27.81 -16.84
N VAL A 11 2.64 -28.83 -17.64
CA VAL A 11 3.73 -29.77 -17.40
C VAL A 11 4.77 -29.53 -18.49
N ILE A 12 5.96 -29.07 -18.08
CA ILE A 12 7.06 -28.69 -18.96
C ILE A 12 8.21 -29.67 -18.71
N SER A 13 8.53 -30.52 -19.68
CA SER A 13 9.68 -31.42 -19.62
C SER A 13 10.77 -30.92 -20.56
N VAL A 14 11.98 -30.72 -20.04
CA VAL A 14 13.16 -30.44 -20.86
C VAL A 14 13.76 -31.76 -21.28
N ASP A 15 13.67 -32.09 -22.57
CA ASP A 15 14.03 -33.42 -23.07
C ASP A 15 15.51 -33.51 -23.45
N LYS A 16 16.02 -32.49 -24.17
CA LYS A 16 17.39 -32.48 -24.72
C LYS A 16 18.00 -31.08 -24.76
N ILE A 17 19.30 -30.98 -24.51
CA ILE A 17 20.13 -29.83 -24.86
C ILE A 17 20.81 -30.13 -26.20
N CYS A 18 20.60 -29.27 -27.21
CA CYS A 18 21.20 -29.38 -28.54
C CYS A 18 22.14 -28.20 -28.84
N ASP A 19 23.08 -28.41 -29.77
CA ASP A 19 23.93 -27.37 -30.36
C ASP A 19 24.72 -26.53 -29.34
N PHE A 20 25.14 -27.13 -28.22
CA PHE A 20 25.86 -26.44 -27.14
C PHE A 20 27.29 -26.05 -27.57
N THR A 21 27.62 -24.76 -27.49
CA THR A 21 28.93 -24.20 -27.89
C THR A 21 29.66 -23.47 -26.74
N GLY A 22 29.53 -24.00 -25.52
CA GLY A 22 30.30 -23.58 -24.35
C GLY A 22 31.53 -24.47 -24.07
N SER A 23 32.47 -23.98 -23.28
CA SER A 23 33.69 -24.71 -22.90
C SER A 23 33.53 -25.64 -21.69
N SER A 24 32.37 -25.63 -21.03
CA SER A 24 32.08 -26.47 -19.85
C SER A 24 31.52 -27.83 -20.27
N LYS A 25 32.14 -28.92 -19.80
CA LYS A 25 31.66 -30.30 -19.99
C LYS A 25 30.48 -30.65 -19.08
N GLU A 26 30.22 -29.85 -18.07
CA GLU A 26 29.13 -30.02 -17.12
C GLU A 26 28.45 -28.67 -16.88
N VAL A 27 27.12 -28.66 -16.92
CA VAL A 27 26.28 -27.47 -16.83
C VAL A 27 25.11 -27.69 -15.87
N ILE A 28 24.64 -26.62 -15.24
CA ILE A 28 23.45 -26.63 -14.40
C ILE A 28 22.35 -25.86 -15.14
N LEU A 29 21.19 -26.49 -15.32
CA LEU A 29 20.01 -25.83 -15.87
C LEU A 29 19.17 -25.27 -14.72
N ARG A 30 18.91 -23.96 -14.76
CA ARG A 30 18.04 -23.23 -13.83
C ARG A 30 16.83 -22.69 -14.58
N TRP A 31 15.67 -22.72 -13.93
CA TRP A 31 14.45 -22.08 -14.43
C TRP A 31 13.93 -21.03 -13.43
N ARG A 32 13.22 -20.03 -13.96
CA ARG A 32 12.60 -18.94 -13.18
C ARG A 32 11.36 -18.39 -13.86
N ARG A 33 10.32 -18.11 -13.07
CA ARG A 33 9.11 -17.40 -13.45
C ARG A 33 8.77 -16.30 -12.41
N GLY A 34 8.85 -15.03 -12.79
CA GLY A 34 8.52 -13.91 -11.88
C GLY A 34 9.47 -13.71 -10.69
N LYS A 35 8.93 -13.26 -9.54
CA LYS A 35 9.70 -12.87 -8.34
C LYS A 35 9.66 -13.89 -7.18
N LYS A 36 8.53 -14.59 -6.95
CA LYS A 36 8.34 -15.57 -5.85
C LYS A 36 9.39 -16.69 -5.88
N GLU A 37 9.82 -17.18 -4.71
CA GLU A 37 10.87 -18.21 -4.63
C GLU A 37 10.40 -19.58 -5.09
N SER A 38 9.14 -19.95 -4.80
CA SER A 38 8.49 -21.17 -5.30
C SER A 38 8.39 -21.27 -6.83
N ASN A 39 8.59 -20.17 -7.56
CA ASN A 39 8.62 -20.13 -9.01
C ASN A 39 10.06 -20.10 -9.57
N LYS A 40 11.02 -20.72 -8.86
CA LYS A 40 12.42 -20.86 -9.26
C LYS A 40 12.87 -22.29 -8.94
N GLY A 41 13.76 -22.84 -9.75
CA GLY A 41 14.34 -24.14 -9.47
C GLY A 41 15.63 -24.40 -10.24
N LYS A 42 16.44 -25.32 -9.74
CA LYS A 42 17.67 -25.82 -10.39
C LYS A 42 17.53 -27.32 -10.56
N PHE A 43 17.92 -27.82 -11.72
CA PHE A 43 18.05 -29.25 -11.95
C PHE A 43 19.44 -29.76 -11.53
N ASN A 44 19.59 -31.07 -11.45
CA ASN A 44 20.88 -31.72 -11.21
C ASN A 44 21.89 -31.35 -12.33
N PRO A 45 23.20 -31.40 -12.06
CA PRO A 45 24.23 -31.20 -13.08
C PRO A 45 24.06 -32.14 -14.28
N ILE A 46 24.21 -31.59 -15.47
CA ILE A 46 24.06 -32.28 -16.75
C ILE A 46 25.43 -32.33 -17.42
N GLN A 47 25.93 -33.54 -17.70
CA GLN A 47 27.17 -33.75 -18.44
C GLN A 47 26.91 -33.67 -19.94
N ILE A 48 27.53 -32.69 -20.61
CA ILE A 48 27.44 -32.52 -22.06
C ILE A 48 28.44 -33.47 -22.71
N THR A 49 27.95 -34.61 -23.21
CA THR A 49 28.77 -35.63 -23.88
C THR A 49 28.96 -35.32 -25.36
N ASP A 50 27.90 -34.86 -26.02
CA ASP A 50 27.77 -34.78 -27.47
C ASP A 50 27.00 -33.51 -27.92
N SER A 51 26.84 -33.34 -29.24
CA SER A 51 26.04 -32.24 -29.84
C SER A 51 24.56 -32.25 -29.44
N LYS A 52 24.06 -33.39 -28.94
CA LYS A 52 22.76 -33.54 -28.30
C LYS A 52 22.94 -34.33 -27.01
N THR A 53 22.51 -33.76 -25.90
CA THR A 53 22.57 -34.38 -24.57
C THR A 53 21.16 -34.53 -24.03
N ASP A 54 20.79 -35.75 -23.64
CA ASP A 54 19.47 -36.06 -23.08
C ASP A 54 19.41 -35.61 -21.61
N VAL A 55 18.28 -35.04 -21.20
CA VAL A 55 18.08 -34.50 -19.85
C VAL A 55 17.05 -35.34 -19.11
N THR A 56 17.52 -36.16 -18.18
CA THR A 56 16.65 -37.05 -17.41
C THR A 56 15.98 -36.34 -16.23
N GLY A 57 14.65 -36.38 -16.17
CA GLY A 57 13.88 -35.94 -15.00
C GLY A 57 13.73 -34.41 -14.82
N ALA A 58 14.03 -33.62 -15.85
CA ALA A 58 13.87 -32.16 -15.81
C ALA A 58 12.44 -31.72 -16.14
N THR A 59 11.49 -32.08 -15.28
CA THR A 59 10.07 -31.69 -15.39
C THR A 59 9.71 -30.57 -14.41
N ILE A 60 8.89 -29.63 -14.86
CA ILE A 60 8.35 -28.51 -14.09
C ILE A 60 6.83 -28.54 -14.21
N SER A 61 6.11 -28.58 -13.09
CA SER A 61 4.66 -28.39 -13.06
C SER A 61 4.35 -26.96 -12.60
N LEU A 62 3.53 -26.22 -13.36
CA LEU A 62 3.20 -24.82 -13.09
C LEU A 62 1.70 -24.54 -13.23
N HIS A 63 1.06 -24.16 -12.13
CA HIS A 63 -0.30 -23.60 -12.15
C HIS A 63 -0.25 -22.11 -12.56
N CYS A 64 -1.07 -21.72 -13.55
CA CYS A 64 -1.05 -20.37 -14.13
C CYS A 64 -2.45 -19.82 -14.39
N THR A 65 -2.77 -18.66 -13.80
CA THR A 65 -3.90 -17.82 -14.23
C THR A 65 -3.51 -16.98 -15.44
N LEU A 66 -4.23 -17.14 -16.54
CA LEU A 66 -4.17 -16.35 -17.76
C LEU A 66 -5.31 -15.33 -17.81
N PHE A 67 -5.04 -14.17 -18.40
CA PHE A 67 -6.04 -13.13 -18.68
C PHE A 67 -6.15 -12.95 -20.19
N GLU A 68 -7.36 -13.04 -20.72
CA GLU A 68 -7.65 -12.84 -22.14
C GLU A 68 -7.49 -11.35 -22.50
N LYS A 69 -6.71 -11.08 -23.55
CA LYS A 69 -6.56 -9.75 -24.17
C LYS A 69 -7.85 -9.38 -24.92
N ALA A 70 -7.91 -8.18 -25.50
CA ALA A 70 -9.09 -7.69 -26.22
C ALA A 70 -9.54 -8.55 -27.42
N LYS A 71 -8.71 -9.50 -27.89
CA LYS A 71 -9.04 -10.50 -28.91
C LYS A 71 -9.20 -11.86 -28.22
N ALA A 72 -10.37 -12.48 -28.37
CA ALA A 72 -10.65 -13.80 -27.81
C ALA A 72 -9.64 -14.86 -28.28
N GLY A 73 -9.23 -15.76 -27.38
CA GLY A 73 -8.18 -16.76 -27.61
C GLY A 73 -6.75 -16.23 -27.58
N TYR A 74 -6.51 -14.99 -27.14
CA TYR A 74 -5.16 -14.45 -26.95
C TYR A 74 -4.97 -14.04 -25.49
N TYR A 75 -3.92 -14.55 -24.85
CA TYR A 75 -3.67 -14.32 -23.43
C TYR A 75 -2.52 -13.33 -23.17
N GLU A 76 -2.48 -12.78 -21.96
CA GLU A 76 -1.33 -12.05 -21.42
C GLU A 76 -0.13 -12.97 -21.20
N GLU A 77 1.05 -12.49 -21.60
CA GLU A 77 2.30 -13.25 -21.64
C GLU A 77 2.68 -13.80 -20.25
N LYS A 78 3.04 -15.08 -20.19
CA LYS A 78 3.51 -15.78 -18.99
C LYS A 78 4.88 -16.38 -19.23
N LEU A 79 5.89 -15.52 -19.11
CA LEU A 79 7.27 -15.84 -19.41
C LEU A 79 7.92 -16.77 -18.37
N VAL A 80 8.49 -17.89 -18.83
CA VAL A 80 9.41 -18.76 -18.10
C VAL A 80 10.80 -18.60 -18.70
N GLN A 81 11.76 -18.21 -17.87
CA GLN A 81 13.17 -18.08 -18.26
C GLN A 81 13.96 -19.34 -17.88
N PHE A 82 14.67 -19.89 -18.86
CA PHE A 82 15.69 -20.92 -18.67
C PHE A 82 17.09 -20.31 -18.73
N ILE A 83 17.98 -20.79 -17.88
CA ILE A 83 19.35 -20.27 -17.70
C ILE A 83 20.29 -21.46 -17.59
N LEU A 84 21.30 -21.54 -18.47
CA LEU A 84 22.40 -22.48 -18.32
C LEU A 84 23.57 -21.80 -17.61
N GLU A 85 24.06 -22.45 -16.55
CA GLU A 85 25.17 -22.03 -15.70
C GLU A 85 26.29 -23.08 -15.74
N ASN A 86 27.53 -22.65 -15.52
CA ASN A 86 28.60 -23.60 -15.22
C ASN A 86 28.54 -24.05 -13.75
N ILE A 87 29.33 -25.05 -13.38
CA ILE A 87 29.44 -25.55 -11.99
C ILE A 87 29.83 -24.47 -10.95
N ASN A 88 30.43 -23.36 -11.38
CA ASN A 88 30.79 -22.22 -10.54
C ASN A 88 29.66 -21.16 -10.44
N GLY A 89 28.45 -21.46 -10.92
CA GLY A 89 27.29 -20.56 -10.90
C GLY A 89 27.35 -19.40 -11.91
N LYS A 90 28.35 -19.35 -12.80
CA LYS A 90 28.46 -18.31 -13.84
C LYS A 90 27.53 -18.64 -15.00
N LYS A 91 26.60 -17.74 -15.28
CA LYS A 91 25.68 -17.82 -16.43
C LYS A 91 26.43 -17.90 -17.76
N ILE A 92 26.08 -18.91 -18.56
CA ILE A 92 26.58 -19.16 -19.91
C ILE A 92 25.62 -18.52 -20.93
N CYS A 93 24.33 -18.89 -20.85
CA CYS A 93 23.30 -18.41 -21.76
C CYS A 93 21.90 -18.51 -21.13
N SER A 94 20.89 -17.92 -21.77
CA SER A 94 19.49 -18.00 -21.35
C SER A 94 18.54 -17.82 -22.53
N GLY A 95 17.30 -18.27 -22.34
CA GLY A 95 16.19 -18.13 -23.27
C GLY A 95 14.88 -18.11 -22.50
N VAL A 96 13.80 -17.78 -23.19
CA VAL A 96 12.48 -17.53 -22.58
C VAL A 96 11.42 -18.19 -23.45
N ILE A 97 10.47 -18.85 -22.81
CA ILE A 97 9.23 -19.33 -23.42
C ILE A 97 8.07 -18.54 -22.81
N ASP A 98 7.08 -18.19 -23.63
CA ASP A 98 5.80 -17.67 -23.19
C ASP A 98 4.78 -18.80 -23.10
N LEU A 99 4.32 -19.14 -21.90
CA LEU A 99 3.34 -20.20 -21.70
C LEU A 99 1.95 -19.84 -22.24
N ALA A 100 1.64 -18.55 -22.39
CA ALA A 100 0.34 -18.07 -22.88
C ALA A 100 0.02 -18.58 -24.29
N GLN A 101 1.03 -18.93 -25.08
CA GLN A 101 0.92 -19.49 -26.43
C GLN A 101 0.48 -20.95 -26.44
N PHE A 102 0.62 -21.65 -25.30
CA PHE A 102 0.34 -23.08 -25.14
C PHE A 102 -0.91 -23.31 -24.27
N ALA A 103 -1.78 -22.31 -24.14
CA ALA A 103 -2.99 -22.37 -23.31
C ALA A 103 -4.03 -23.37 -23.84
N ASP A 104 -4.13 -23.54 -25.15
CA ASP A 104 -5.24 -24.27 -25.78
C ASP A 104 -4.88 -25.73 -26.16
N LEU A 105 -3.89 -26.33 -25.49
CA LEU A 105 -3.43 -27.69 -25.83
C LEU A 105 -4.39 -28.80 -25.40
N ASP A 106 -5.18 -28.57 -24.34
CA ASP A 106 -6.24 -29.48 -23.85
C ASP A 106 -5.75 -30.94 -23.69
N GLY A 107 -4.71 -31.12 -22.88
CA GLY A 107 -4.07 -32.40 -22.59
C GLY A 107 -3.06 -32.88 -23.64
N LYS A 108 -2.92 -32.19 -24.77
CA LYS A 108 -1.92 -32.51 -25.80
C LYS A 108 -0.54 -31.99 -25.41
N THR A 109 0.50 -32.66 -25.88
CA THR A 109 1.89 -32.24 -25.74
C THR A 109 2.38 -31.61 -27.03
N GLU A 110 2.92 -30.39 -26.96
CA GLU A 110 3.61 -29.72 -28.06
C GLU A 110 5.13 -29.68 -27.80
N ASN A 111 5.92 -29.85 -28.86
CA ASN A 111 7.38 -29.84 -28.79
C ASN A 111 7.92 -28.49 -29.27
N VAL A 112 8.60 -27.76 -28.37
CA VAL A 112 9.08 -26.40 -28.59
C VAL A 112 10.61 -26.37 -28.53
N ILE A 113 11.23 -25.54 -29.37
CA ILE A 113 12.67 -25.29 -29.36
C ILE A 113 12.92 -23.91 -28.74
N CYS A 114 13.49 -23.89 -27.53
CA CYS A 114 13.89 -22.65 -26.86
C CYS A 114 15.37 -22.32 -27.17
N GLU A 115 15.59 -21.23 -27.89
CA GLU A 115 16.93 -20.76 -28.22
C GLU A 115 17.64 -20.11 -27.01
N MET A 116 18.82 -20.63 -26.67
CA MET A 116 19.64 -20.14 -25.55
C MET A 116 20.71 -19.17 -26.07
N ARG A 117 20.64 -17.89 -25.69
CA ARG A 117 21.57 -16.84 -26.15
C ARG A 117 22.42 -16.28 -25.01
N ALA A 118 23.66 -15.91 -25.33
CA ALA A 118 24.62 -15.31 -24.39
C ALA A 118 24.59 -13.76 -24.42
N LYS A 119 25.36 -13.12 -23.54
CA LYS A 119 25.61 -11.67 -23.56
C LYS A 119 26.22 -11.31 -24.93
N GLY A 120 25.56 -10.42 -25.68
CA GLY A 120 25.88 -10.17 -27.11
C GLY A 120 25.00 -10.92 -28.12
N LYS A 121 23.88 -11.53 -27.71
CA LYS A 121 22.85 -12.19 -28.56
C LYS A 121 23.31 -13.42 -29.37
N THR A 122 24.57 -13.86 -29.20
CA THR A 122 25.10 -15.08 -29.83
C THR A 122 24.35 -16.32 -29.35
N LEU A 123 23.91 -17.18 -30.28
CA LEU A 123 23.27 -18.45 -29.98
C LEU A 123 24.32 -19.41 -29.38
N LYS A 124 24.00 -20.04 -28.26
CA LYS A 124 24.91 -20.91 -27.51
C LYS A 124 24.40 -22.32 -27.24
N ALA A 125 23.09 -22.53 -27.28
CA ALA A 125 22.45 -23.84 -27.25
C ALA A 125 20.99 -23.73 -27.71
N LYS A 126 20.30 -24.87 -27.82
CA LYS A 126 18.85 -24.98 -27.95
C LYS A 126 18.35 -25.98 -26.92
N LEU A 127 17.24 -25.70 -26.25
CA LEU A 127 16.52 -26.69 -25.44
C LEU A 127 15.36 -27.24 -26.27
N LEU A 128 15.26 -28.55 -26.37
CA LEU A 128 14.04 -29.22 -26.83
C LEU A 128 13.16 -29.45 -25.60
N ILE A 129 11.93 -28.94 -25.63
CA ILE A 129 11.03 -28.88 -24.49
C ILE A 129 9.65 -29.36 -24.91
N SER A 130 9.17 -30.42 -24.26
CA SER A 130 7.79 -30.89 -24.32
C SER A 130 6.94 -30.05 -23.36
N ILE A 131 5.89 -29.39 -23.86
CA ILE A 131 4.91 -28.65 -23.06
C ILE A 131 3.55 -29.34 -23.22
N THR A 132 2.98 -29.81 -22.11
CA THR A 132 1.57 -30.21 -22.03
C THR A 132 0.83 -29.15 -21.23
N SER A 133 -0.39 -28.79 -21.64
CA SER A 133 -1.27 -27.97 -20.82
C SER A 133 -2.69 -28.53 -20.75
N THR A 134 -3.31 -28.44 -19.58
CA THR A 134 -4.69 -28.87 -19.32
C THR A 134 -5.46 -27.74 -18.63
N GLN A 135 -6.75 -27.62 -18.91
CA GLN A 135 -7.63 -26.77 -18.11
C GLN A 135 -7.54 -27.21 -16.65
N GLY A 136 -7.20 -26.27 -15.78
CA GLY A 136 -6.90 -26.58 -14.38
C GLY A 136 -8.18 -26.97 -13.64
N VAL A 137 -8.25 -28.21 -13.18
CA VAL A 137 -9.33 -28.67 -12.30
C VAL A 137 -9.01 -28.22 -10.88
N SER A 138 -10.00 -27.66 -10.18
CA SER A 138 -9.89 -27.34 -8.75
C SER A 138 -9.74 -28.61 -7.91
N THR A 139 -8.48 -29.05 -7.74
CA THR A 139 -8.09 -30.09 -6.80
C THR A 139 -7.37 -29.46 -5.62
N GLY A 140 -8.07 -29.35 -4.49
CA GLY A 140 -7.58 -28.79 -3.25
C GLY A 140 -6.23 -29.37 -2.82
N ASN A 141 -5.24 -28.46 -2.77
CA ASN A 141 -3.90 -28.53 -2.16
C ASN A 141 -2.93 -27.52 -2.82
N SER A 142 -3.37 -26.75 -3.82
CA SER A 142 -2.70 -25.52 -4.29
C SER A 142 -3.66 -24.34 -4.45
N GLU A 143 -4.76 -24.34 -3.68
CA GLU A 143 -5.82 -23.36 -3.79
C GLU A 143 -5.65 -22.25 -2.74
N ASN A 144 -5.38 -21.04 -3.25
CA ASN A 144 -5.97 -19.80 -2.76
C ASN A 144 -5.94 -18.79 -3.91
N THR A 145 -6.82 -19.05 -4.87
CA THR A 145 -7.23 -18.10 -5.92
C THR A 145 -8.67 -18.45 -6.28
N GLU A 146 -9.51 -18.43 -5.26
CA GLU A 146 -10.95 -18.34 -5.44
C GLU A 146 -11.27 -16.91 -5.89
N CYS A 147 -11.98 -16.81 -7.00
CA CYS A 147 -12.57 -15.56 -7.44
C CYS A 147 -13.99 -15.93 -7.82
N PHE A 148 -14.91 -15.70 -6.90
CA PHE A 148 -16.34 -15.90 -7.13
C PHE A 148 -16.76 -15.37 -8.50
N VAL A 149 -17.46 -16.20 -9.24
CA VAL A 149 -18.26 -15.76 -10.38
C VAL A 149 -19.60 -15.38 -9.79
N LEU A 150 -19.98 -14.11 -9.91
CA LEU A 150 -21.38 -13.74 -9.72
C LEU A 150 -22.14 -14.25 -10.95
N ASP A 151 -22.88 -15.33 -10.78
CA ASP A 151 -23.89 -15.75 -11.75
C ASP A 151 -24.95 -14.65 -11.82
N SER A 152 -24.96 -13.93 -12.94
CA SER A 152 -25.81 -12.77 -13.17
C SER A 152 -27.15 -13.20 -13.77
N GLU A 153 -27.98 -13.87 -12.98
CA GLU A 153 -29.41 -14.10 -13.26
C GLU A 153 -30.29 -13.80 -12.04
N GLU A 154 -30.22 -12.57 -11.51
CA GLU A 154 -31.37 -11.95 -10.85
C GLU A 154 -31.62 -10.55 -11.42
N GLU A 155 -32.78 -10.39 -12.07
CA GLU A 155 -33.23 -9.13 -12.65
C GLU A 155 -33.63 -8.14 -11.55
N TYR A 156 -32.92 -7.01 -11.44
CA TYR A 156 -33.51 -5.80 -10.87
C TYR A 156 -33.54 -4.67 -11.90
N SER A 157 -34.74 -4.48 -12.46
CA SER A 157 -35.05 -3.35 -13.32
C SER A 157 -35.03 -2.03 -12.54
N THR A 158 -34.04 -1.19 -12.81
CA THR A 158 -34.20 0.27 -12.68
C THR A 158 -33.70 0.96 -13.96
N ASN A 159 -34.62 1.66 -14.63
CA ASN A 159 -34.33 2.40 -15.85
C ASN A 159 -33.53 3.66 -15.54
N GLN A 160 -32.20 3.58 -15.64
CA GLN A 160 -31.34 4.72 -15.98
C GLN A 160 -30.03 4.18 -16.59
N GLY A 161 -29.73 4.62 -17.82
CA GLY A 161 -28.46 4.29 -18.47
C GLY A 161 -27.28 4.95 -17.76
N PRO A 162 -26.04 4.45 -17.98
CA PRO A 162 -24.85 5.05 -17.38
C PRO A 162 -24.74 6.53 -17.77
N ASP A 163 -24.51 7.38 -16.76
CA ASP A 163 -24.43 8.83 -16.91
C ASP A 163 -23.46 9.23 -18.04
N PRO A 164 -23.87 10.09 -19.00
CA PRO A 164 -23.00 10.51 -20.11
C PRO A 164 -21.69 11.17 -19.65
N ILE A 165 -21.63 11.77 -18.46
CA ILE A 165 -20.40 12.29 -17.86
C ILE A 165 -19.43 11.15 -17.55
N HIS A 166 -19.94 10.04 -16.99
CA HIS A 166 -19.14 8.87 -16.63
C HIS A 166 -18.58 8.16 -17.87
N ALA A 167 -19.38 8.05 -18.93
CA ALA A 167 -18.94 7.51 -20.22
C ALA A 167 -17.83 8.37 -20.87
N SER A 168 -17.97 9.70 -20.83
CA SER A 168 -16.96 10.64 -21.35
C SER A 168 -15.65 10.56 -20.57
N LEU A 169 -15.70 10.46 -19.25
CA LEU A 169 -14.52 10.35 -18.39
C LEU A 169 -13.74 9.04 -18.65
N ILE A 170 -14.43 7.91 -18.80
CA ILE A 170 -13.81 6.62 -19.17
C ILE A 170 -13.12 6.71 -20.54
N GLN A 171 -13.67 7.47 -21.50
CA GLN A 171 -13.05 7.66 -22.81
C GLN A 171 -11.82 8.58 -22.74
N GLN A 172 -11.84 9.62 -21.90
CA GLN A 172 -10.67 10.47 -21.65
C GLN A 172 -9.54 9.72 -20.93
N MET A 173 -9.85 8.86 -19.96
CA MET A 173 -8.84 8.05 -19.27
C MET A 173 -8.13 7.08 -20.22
N LYS A 174 -8.87 6.38 -21.09
CA LYS A 174 -8.27 5.49 -22.11
C LYS A 174 -7.37 6.24 -23.09
N ALA A 175 -7.81 7.39 -23.58
CA ALA A 175 -7.02 8.23 -24.49
C ALA A 175 -5.75 8.79 -23.81
N ARG A 176 -5.76 8.92 -22.48
CA ARG A 176 -4.59 9.30 -21.68
C ARG A 176 -3.64 8.12 -21.47
N GLU A 177 -4.13 6.93 -21.11
CA GLU A 177 -3.31 5.71 -20.98
C GLU A 177 -2.62 5.35 -22.31
N GLU A 178 -3.34 5.36 -23.43
CA GLU A 178 -2.77 5.06 -24.76
C GLU A 178 -1.67 6.08 -25.15
N LYS A 179 -1.83 7.35 -24.74
CA LYS A 179 -0.84 8.40 -24.99
C LYS A 179 0.38 8.26 -24.08
N GLU A 180 0.19 7.95 -22.81
CA GLU A 180 1.29 7.72 -21.86
C GLU A 180 2.08 6.43 -22.21
N GLU A 181 1.43 5.37 -22.71
CA GLU A 181 2.11 4.16 -23.23
C GLU A 181 2.92 4.44 -24.51
N GLU A 182 2.38 5.22 -25.44
CA GLU A 182 3.07 5.57 -26.69
C GLU A 182 4.24 6.56 -26.44
N GLU A 183 4.08 7.53 -25.52
CA GLU A 183 5.18 8.39 -25.08
C GLU A 183 6.30 7.58 -24.38
N LEU A 184 5.94 6.58 -23.56
CA LEU A 184 6.90 5.67 -22.94
C LEU A 184 7.64 4.82 -23.98
N ARG A 185 6.95 4.32 -25.00
CA ARG A 185 7.56 3.60 -26.14
C ARG A 185 8.52 4.47 -26.94
N GLN A 186 8.12 5.70 -27.30
CA GLN A 186 8.98 6.61 -28.06
C GLN A 186 10.22 7.04 -27.27
N LYS A 187 10.09 7.20 -25.94
CA LYS A 187 11.23 7.47 -25.06
C LYS A 187 12.22 6.30 -25.02
N GLN A 188 11.72 5.07 -24.91
CA GLN A 188 12.55 3.85 -24.97
C GLN A 188 13.19 3.62 -26.36
N MET A 189 12.58 4.10 -27.46
CA MET A 189 13.23 4.09 -28.78
C MET A 189 14.30 5.18 -28.92
N LYS A 190 14.09 6.39 -28.39
CA LYS A 190 15.13 7.45 -28.40
C LYS A 190 16.35 7.10 -27.57
N GLU A 191 16.18 6.56 -26.36
CA GLU A 191 17.30 6.10 -25.52
C GLU A 191 18.11 4.98 -26.22
N ARG A 192 17.45 4.19 -27.06
CA ARG A 192 18.07 3.14 -27.89
C ARG A 192 18.85 3.69 -29.09
N ASP A 193 18.46 4.82 -29.65
CA ASP A 193 19.14 5.44 -30.81
C ASP A 193 20.24 6.43 -30.40
N GLU A 194 20.10 7.12 -29.26
CA GLU A 194 21.15 8.00 -28.72
C GLU A 194 22.37 7.19 -28.21
N SER A 195 22.15 5.99 -27.69
CA SER A 195 23.22 5.04 -27.31
C SER A 195 24.00 4.43 -28.49
N VAL A 196 23.63 4.75 -29.74
CA VAL A 196 24.33 4.28 -30.96
C VAL A 196 25.36 5.31 -31.48
N LYS A 197 25.39 6.55 -30.96
CA LYS A 197 26.23 7.63 -31.52
C LYS A 197 27.50 8.01 -30.75
N ASN A 198 27.69 7.54 -29.51
CA ASN A 198 28.82 7.92 -28.67
C ASN A 198 29.81 6.76 -28.43
N GLU A 199 30.41 6.23 -29.51
CA GLU A 199 31.63 5.41 -29.42
C GLU A 199 32.58 5.74 -30.60
N GLU A 200 33.45 6.74 -30.41
CA GLU A 200 34.80 6.73 -31.01
C GLU A 200 35.83 6.42 -29.90
N PRO A 201 36.89 5.65 -30.15
CA PRO A 201 37.70 5.05 -29.10
C PRO A 201 38.95 5.85 -28.75
N GLU A 202 39.17 6.13 -27.46
CA GLU A 202 40.51 6.45 -26.94
C GLU A 202 41.18 5.22 -26.31
N PHE A 203 42.50 5.17 -26.46
CA PHE A 203 43.36 4.03 -26.13
C PHE A 203 43.94 4.14 -24.70
N LEU A 204 44.51 3.04 -24.22
CA LEU A 204 45.18 2.91 -22.91
C LEU A 204 46.42 3.84 -22.77
N ASP A 205 46.80 4.23 -21.55
CA ASP A 205 47.96 3.61 -20.88
C ASP A 205 48.25 4.00 -19.41
N GLU A 206 48.71 2.97 -18.68
CA GLU A 206 49.68 2.91 -17.55
C GLU A 206 49.50 3.58 -16.15
N LEU A 207 50.18 2.96 -15.18
CA LEU A 207 50.30 3.20 -13.72
C LEU A 207 51.83 3.21 -13.37
N PRO A 208 52.28 3.36 -12.11
CA PRO A 208 52.26 4.48 -11.13
C PRO A 208 53.75 4.83 -10.75
N PRO A 209 54.26 5.03 -9.49
CA PRO A 209 53.76 5.55 -8.19
C PRO A 209 54.71 6.62 -7.53
N LYS A 210 54.57 6.86 -6.18
CA LYS A 210 55.47 7.51 -5.17
C LYS A 210 55.19 8.99 -4.79
N GLU A 211 55.47 9.51 -3.58
CA GLU A 211 55.72 8.99 -2.20
C GLU A 211 55.66 10.18 -1.18
N THR A 212 55.38 9.94 0.12
CA THR A 212 55.66 10.83 1.30
C THR A 212 54.94 12.21 1.37
N THR A 213 54.66 12.86 2.52
CA THR A 213 55.18 12.76 3.91
C THR A 213 54.15 13.26 4.97
N LEU A 214 54.33 12.85 6.24
CA LEU A 214 53.70 13.34 7.50
C LEU A 214 54.74 14.16 8.32
N PRO A 215 54.52 14.66 9.57
CA PRO A 215 53.31 15.11 10.32
C PRO A 215 53.52 16.47 11.08
N LYS A 216 52.61 16.80 12.03
CA LYS A 216 52.74 17.53 13.34
C LYS A 216 51.75 18.72 13.50
N THR A 217 51.21 19.15 14.66
CA THR A 217 51.09 18.77 16.11
C THR A 217 50.12 19.81 16.75
N GLU A 218 49.43 19.69 17.89
CA GLU A 218 49.24 18.68 18.97
C GLU A 218 47.92 19.02 19.72
N GLU A 219 47.35 18.11 20.53
CA GLU A 219 46.19 18.35 21.43
C GLU A 219 46.62 18.88 22.82
N LYS A 220 45.67 19.37 23.62
CA LYS A 220 45.69 19.22 25.11
C LYS A 220 44.36 19.57 25.80
N ASP A 221 43.90 18.66 26.66
CA ASP A 221 42.80 18.84 27.61
C ASP A 221 43.29 19.23 29.03
N GLU A 222 42.39 19.82 29.83
CA GLU A 222 41.93 19.34 31.17
C GLU A 222 41.46 20.48 32.13
N ILE A 223 40.13 20.51 32.33
CA ILE A 223 39.36 20.51 33.60
C ILE A 223 39.93 21.18 34.88
N ILE A 224 39.09 21.98 35.57
CA ILE A 224 38.83 21.91 37.04
C ILE A 224 37.50 22.65 37.39
N GLU A 225 36.81 22.16 38.42
CA GLU A 225 35.49 22.61 38.90
C GLU A 225 35.48 23.91 39.74
N GLY A 226 34.30 24.52 39.91
CA GLY A 226 34.05 25.59 40.89
C GLY A 226 32.55 25.82 41.10
N ILE A 227 32.06 25.70 42.34
CA ILE A 227 30.63 25.66 42.73
C ILE A 227 30.19 27.04 43.24
N GLU A 228 28.93 27.45 42.97
CA GLU A 228 27.92 27.96 43.92
C GLU A 228 26.78 28.75 43.24
N THR A 229 25.55 28.26 43.39
CA THR A 229 24.30 29.01 43.17
C THR A 229 23.42 28.90 44.42
N ALA A 230 22.87 30.01 44.88
CA ALA A 230 22.12 30.09 46.14
C ALA A 230 20.73 30.69 45.97
N GLN A 231 19.73 30.03 46.57
CA GLN A 231 18.45 30.56 47.08
C GLN A 231 17.38 31.02 46.04
N ILE A 232 16.08 30.66 46.03
CA ILE A 232 15.05 30.30 47.05
C ILE A 232 14.66 31.53 47.91
N GLN A 233 13.45 32.12 47.96
CA GLN A 233 12.10 31.75 47.46
C GLN A 233 11.16 33.03 47.38
N PRO A 234 9.79 33.02 47.50
CA PRO A 234 8.92 33.97 46.78
C PRO A 234 8.32 35.10 47.64
N ILE A 235 7.47 35.95 47.03
CA ILE A 235 6.48 36.81 47.71
C ILE A 235 5.10 36.62 47.06
N GLN A 236 4.04 36.75 47.87
CA GLN A 236 2.65 36.37 47.60
C GLN A 236 1.74 37.54 47.21
N ASN A 237 0.58 37.21 46.63
CA ASN A 237 -0.76 37.84 46.71
C ASN A 237 -0.91 39.37 46.74
N GLU A 238 -1.81 39.87 45.88
CA GLU A 238 -2.98 40.62 46.36
C GLU A 238 -4.17 40.47 45.40
N GLU A 239 -5.38 40.61 45.93
CA GLU A 239 -6.66 40.36 45.25
C GLU A 239 -7.09 41.54 44.37
N GLN A 240 -7.81 41.25 43.28
CA GLN A 240 -8.86 42.17 42.83
C GLN A 240 -10.01 41.43 42.14
N GLU A 241 -11.13 41.37 42.84
CA GLU A 241 -12.43 40.91 42.35
C GLU A 241 -13.12 42.02 41.52
N ILE A 242 -14.16 41.66 40.77
CA ILE A 242 -15.11 42.53 40.04
C ILE A 242 -14.66 43.01 38.64
N VAL A 243 -15.11 42.29 37.60
CA VAL A 243 -16.15 42.80 36.67
C VAL A 243 -17.15 41.67 36.37
N LYS A 244 -18.44 41.99 36.32
CA LYS A 244 -19.52 41.08 35.88
C LYS A 244 -19.86 41.31 34.41
N GLU A 245 -20.24 40.22 33.74
CA GLU A 245 -20.97 40.16 32.46
C GLU A 245 -20.32 40.78 31.22
N GLU A 246 -19.81 39.90 30.35
CA GLU A 246 -20.33 39.86 28.98
C GLU A 246 -20.93 38.48 28.68
N LYS A 247 -22.04 38.49 27.94
CA LYS A 247 -22.72 37.27 27.45
C LYS A 247 -21.94 36.72 26.26
N PRO A 248 -21.83 35.39 26.07
CA PRO A 248 -21.37 34.82 24.81
C PRO A 248 -22.47 35.00 23.76
N LYS A 249 -22.43 36.11 23.01
CA LYS A 249 -23.52 36.51 22.12
C LYS A 249 -23.43 35.83 20.76
N GLU A 250 -22.22 35.70 20.19
CA GLU A 250 -22.10 35.15 18.84
C GLU A 250 -22.53 33.68 18.80
N ILE A 251 -22.15 32.87 19.80
CA ILE A 251 -22.47 31.43 19.77
C ILE A 251 -23.97 31.13 19.85
N GLU A 252 -24.77 31.94 20.56
CA GLU A 252 -26.23 31.80 20.58
C GLU A 252 -26.86 32.23 19.24
N GLU A 253 -26.29 33.23 18.57
CA GLU A 253 -26.73 33.65 17.24
C GLU A 253 -26.35 32.61 16.16
N VAL A 254 -25.13 32.10 16.19
CA VAL A 254 -24.66 31.01 15.32
C VAL A 254 -25.55 29.79 15.49
N LYS A 255 -25.82 29.34 16.73
CA LYS A 255 -26.68 28.18 16.99
C LYS A 255 -28.10 28.34 16.41
N LYS A 256 -28.67 29.56 16.44
CA LYS A 256 -29.96 29.86 15.80
C LYS A 256 -29.89 29.80 14.27
N VAL A 257 -28.81 30.24 13.65
CA VAL A 257 -28.64 30.12 12.18
C VAL A 257 -28.63 28.65 11.76
N PHE A 258 -28.05 27.76 12.58
CA PHE A 258 -28.07 26.31 12.37
C PHE A 258 -29.39 25.61 12.77
N GLU A 259 -30.44 26.34 13.17
CA GLU A 259 -31.82 25.80 13.23
C GLU A 259 -32.43 25.68 11.82
N GLU A 260 -31.90 26.43 10.84
CA GLU A 260 -32.23 26.33 9.41
C GLU A 260 -31.19 25.50 8.64
N THR A 261 -31.48 25.14 7.39
CA THR A 261 -30.54 24.41 6.54
C THR A 261 -29.45 25.33 6.01
N VAL A 262 -28.25 25.27 6.59
CA VAL A 262 -27.07 26.03 6.17
C VAL A 262 -26.24 25.22 5.16
N SER A 263 -25.81 25.84 4.06
CA SER A 263 -24.94 25.22 3.05
C SER A 263 -23.46 25.30 3.44
N ASN A 264 -22.62 24.42 2.87
CA ASN A 264 -21.17 24.41 3.12
C ASN A 264 -20.51 25.77 2.79
N GLU A 265 -20.95 26.45 1.73
CA GLU A 265 -20.45 27.78 1.36
C GLU A 265 -20.79 28.83 2.43
N GLN A 266 -22.03 28.81 2.95
CA GLN A 266 -22.46 29.71 4.03
C GLN A 266 -21.69 29.45 5.33
N MET A 267 -21.38 28.19 5.65
CA MET A 267 -20.56 27.86 6.83
C MET A 267 -19.13 28.44 6.70
N ILE A 268 -18.52 28.40 5.52
CA ILE A 268 -17.21 29.03 5.29
C ILE A 268 -17.29 30.55 5.42
N GLU A 269 -18.33 31.18 4.85
CA GLU A 269 -18.57 32.63 5.03
C GLU A 269 -18.79 33.01 6.50
N MET A 270 -19.41 32.14 7.29
CA MET A 270 -19.56 32.31 8.74
C MET A 270 -18.21 32.27 9.49
N LEU A 271 -17.19 31.53 9.03
CA LEU A 271 -15.86 31.53 9.66
C LEU A 271 -15.14 32.89 9.57
N ASN A 272 -15.39 33.63 8.49
CA ASN A 272 -14.94 35.03 8.35
C ASN A 272 -15.78 36.02 9.16
N LYS A 273 -17.09 35.74 9.29
CA LYS A 273 -18.03 36.64 9.99
C LYS A 273 -17.86 36.62 11.51
N TYR A 274 -17.62 35.44 12.09
CA TYR A 274 -17.57 35.23 13.53
C TYR A 274 -16.11 35.07 14.00
N THR A 275 -15.75 35.78 15.06
CA THR A 275 -14.37 35.82 15.58
C THR A 275 -14.24 35.20 16.97
N GLU A 276 -15.35 35.01 17.71
CA GLU A 276 -15.32 34.24 18.96
C GLU A 276 -14.83 32.80 18.71
N GLU A 277 -13.86 32.35 19.51
CA GLU A 277 -13.22 31.03 19.37
C GLU A 277 -14.23 29.87 19.47
N ASP A 278 -15.14 29.92 20.44
CA ASP A 278 -16.19 28.91 20.62
C ASP A 278 -17.20 28.91 19.46
N SER A 279 -17.49 30.08 18.88
CA SER A 279 -18.34 30.22 17.70
C SER A 279 -17.68 29.61 16.47
N ARG A 280 -16.39 29.91 16.23
CA ARG A 280 -15.59 29.29 15.17
C ARG A 280 -15.51 27.77 15.34
N LYS A 281 -15.21 27.27 16.54
CA LYS A 281 -15.18 25.82 16.86
C LYS A 281 -16.51 25.13 16.57
N PHE A 282 -17.65 25.76 16.91
CA PHE A 282 -18.97 25.21 16.59
C PHE A 282 -19.25 25.16 15.09
N ILE A 283 -18.89 26.22 14.33
CA ILE A 283 -19.04 26.27 12.87
C ILE A 283 -18.15 25.18 12.22
N ILE A 284 -16.88 25.08 12.63
CA ILE A 284 -15.95 24.04 12.16
C ILE A 284 -16.52 22.64 12.42
N SER A 285 -17.03 22.37 13.62
CA SER A 285 -17.65 21.09 13.97
C SER A 285 -18.82 20.74 13.04
N LYS A 286 -19.70 21.71 12.75
CA LYS A 286 -20.84 21.53 11.83
C LYS A 286 -20.41 21.37 10.37
N TYR A 287 -19.40 22.13 9.93
CA TYR A 287 -18.83 22.02 8.59
C TYR A 287 -18.16 20.66 8.38
N VAL A 288 -17.33 20.22 9.32
CA VAL A 288 -16.68 18.89 9.32
C VAL A 288 -17.71 17.76 9.36
N GLU A 289 -18.78 17.88 10.15
CA GLU A 289 -19.89 16.91 10.11
C GLU A 289 -20.59 16.87 8.73
N SER A 290 -20.65 18.00 8.02
CA SER A 290 -21.24 18.07 6.69
C SER A 290 -20.33 17.38 5.65
N VAL A 291 -19.10 17.87 5.45
CA VAL A 291 -18.17 17.34 4.44
C VAL A 291 -17.66 15.93 4.77
N GLY A 292 -17.60 15.58 6.05
CA GLY A 292 -17.21 14.24 6.49
C GLY A 292 -18.14 13.14 5.98
N LYS A 293 -19.44 13.44 5.79
CA LYS A 293 -20.44 12.48 5.26
C LYS A 293 -20.14 12.04 3.82
N ASP A 294 -19.42 12.85 3.05
CA ASP A 294 -19.01 12.50 1.69
C ASP A 294 -17.75 11.60 1.68
N ILE A 295 -16.92 11.71 2.72
CA ILE A 295 -15.66 10.94 2.86
C ILE A 295 -15.90 9.59 3.54
N THR A 296 -16.79 9.50 4.54
CA THR A 296 -17.03 8.27 5.31
C THR A 296 -17.40 7.03 4.46
N PRO A 297 -18.14 7.11 3.34
CA PRO A 297 -18.40 5.94 2.48
C PRO A 297 -17.13 5.38 1.83
N LEU A 298 -16.09 6.20 1.62
CA LEU A 298 -14.79 5.72 1.13
C LEU A 298 -14.05 4.96 2.23
N ILE A 299 -14.13 5.42 3.48
CA ILE A 299 -13.61 4.74 4.68
C ILE A 299 -14.31 3.38 4.86
N ASP A 300 -15.64 3.34 4.79
CA ASP A 300 -16.40 2.08 4.85
C ASP A 300 -15.97 1.10 3.74
N SER A 301 -15.76 1.64 2.54
CA SER A 301 -15.31 0.88 1.39
C SER A 301 -13.89 0.30 1.58
N CYS A 302 -12.92 1.03 2.12
CA CYS A 302 -11.54 0.53 2.27
C CYS A 302 -11.29 -0.23 3.59
N ILE A 303 -11.84 0.20 4.72
CA ILE A 303 -11.57 -0.39 6.05
C ILE A 303 -12.62 -1.46 6.43
N PHE A 304 -13.91 -1.15 6.28
CA PHE A 304 -14.97 -2.01 6.82
C PHE A 304 -15.53 -3.06 5.85
N SER A 305 -15.19 -2.97 4.56
CA SER A 305 -15.61 -3.94 3.52
C SER A 305 -15.24 -5.38 3.87
N ASN A 306 -16.04 -6.36 3.44
CA ASN A 306 -15.81 -7.78 3.74
C ASN A 306 -14.69 -8.42 2.88
N ARG A 307 -13.81 -7.60 2.28
CA ARG A 307 -12.77 -8.04 1.35
C ARG A 307 -11.49 -8.36 2.10
N SER A 308 -10.80 -9.43 1.72
CA SER A 308 -9.53 -9.82 2.33
C SER A 308 -8.35 -9.08 1.69
N VAL A 309 -7.48 -8.48 2.50
CA VAL A 309 -6.22 -7.83 2.09
C VAL A 309 -5.29 -8.77 1.30
N PHE A 310 -5.53 -10.07 1.39
CA PHE A 310 -4.75 -11.11 0.72
C PHE A 310 -5.27 -11.41 -0.71
N GLU A 311 -6.38 -10.81 -1.14
CA GLU A 311 -6.91 -10.88 -2.50
C GLU A 311 -6.28 -9.82 -3.41
N ASN A 312 -5.66 -10.23 -4.52
CA ASN A 312 -4.87 -9.32 -5.37
C ASN A 312 -5.62 -8.10 -5.97
N ASN A 313 -6.95 -8.04 -5.87
CA ASN A 313 -7.77 -6.94 -6.39
C ASN A 313 -8.18 -5.92 -5.32
N THR A 314 -7.92 -6.15 -4.03
CA THR A 314 -8.25 -5.15 -2.99
C THR A 314 -7.28 -3.98 -3.05
N ASN A 315 -5.99 -4.28 -3.24
CA ASN A 315 -4.88 -3.33 -3.35
C ASN A 315 -5.20 -2.11 -4.23
N ASP A 316 -5.66 -2.33 -5.46
CA ASP A 316 -5.95 -1.22 -6.39
C ASP A 316 -7.10 -0.33 -5.88
N ILE A 317 -8.11 -0.92 -5.22
CA ILE A 317 -9.28 -0.20 -4.72
C ILE A 317 -8.97 0.51 -3.40
N GLU A 318 -8.21 -0.13 -2.51
CA GLU A 318 -7.74 0.45 -1.25
C GLU A 318 -6.79 1.62 -1.52
N GLN A 319 -5.88 1.47 -2.49
CA GLN A 319 -5.02 2.55 -2.98
C GLN A 319 -5.83 3.71 -3.58
N VAL A 320 -6.76 3.42 -4.50
CA VAL A 320 -7.60 4.46 -5.13
C VAL A 320 -8.50 5.17 -4.12
N ASN A 321 -9.07 4.46 -3.14
CA ASN A 321 -9.89 5.08 -2.11
C ASN A 321 -9.04 5.90 -1.12
N ALA A 322 -7.87 5.41 -0.70
CA ALA A 322 -6.94 6.19 0.13
C ALA A 322 -6.51 7.48 -0.57
N PHE A 323 -6.19 7.42 -1.87
CA PHE A 323 -5.89 8.60 -2.68
C PHE A 323 -7.08 9.57 -2.72
N LYS A 324 -8.31 9.08 -3.03
CA LYS A 324 -9.52 9.91 -3.05
C LYS A 324 -9.84 10.58 -1.72
N ILE A 325 -9.61 9.91 -0.59
CA ILE A 325 -9.79 10.51 0.75
C ILE A 325 -8.83 11.71 0.89
N MET A 326 -7.56 11.55 0.54
CA MET A 326 -6.58 12.63 0.58
C MET A 326 -6.92 13.77 -0.39
N GLU A 327 -7.34 13.46 -1.63
CA GLU A 327 -7.81 14.44 -2.63
C GLU A 327 -9.01 15.25 -2.12
N MET A 328 -9.98 14.60 -1.47
CA MET A 328 -11.16 15.29 -0.91
C MET A 328 -10.78 16.22 0.23
N ILE A 329 -9.88 15.80 1.13
CA ILE A 329 -9.37 16.65 2.22
C ILE A 329 -8.56 17.83 1.64
N LYS A 330 -7.77 17.60 0.60
CA LYS A 330 -7.01 18.65 -0.10
C LYS A 330 -7.94 19.64 -0.81
N HIS A 331 -8.99 19.16 -1.47
CA HIS A 331 -10.00 20.01 -2.09
C HIS A 331 -10.77 20.84 -1.06
N ILE A 332 -11.06 20.28 0.13
CA ILE A 332 -11.65 21.03 1.25
C ILE A 332 -10.70 22.15 1.72
N TYR A 333 -9.40 21.87 1.87
CA TYR A 333 -8.40 22.91 2.16
C TYR A 333 -8.44 24.02 1.10
N ASP A 334 -8.39 23.65 -0.20
CA ASP A 334 -8.33 24.60 -1.31
C ASP A 334 -9.57 25.50 -1.40
N VAL A 335 -10.77 24.93 -1.20
CA VAL A 335 -12.04 25.69 -1.21
C VAL A 335 -12.12 26.68 -0.03
N ILE A 336 -11.52 26.36 1.11
CA ILE A 336 -11.48 27.26 2.27
C ILE A 336 -10.39 28.35 2.06
N GLU A 337 -9.23 27.99 1.50
CA GLU A 337 -8.16 28.92 1.14
C GLU A 337 -8.61 29.95 0.08
N GLU A 338 -9.30 29.50 -0.97
CA GLU A 338 -9.88 30.37 -2.03
C GLU A 338 -10.89 31.40 -1.48
N LYS A 339 -11.53 31.11 -0.34
CA LYS A 339 -12.46 32.01 0.36
C LYS A 339 -11.75 33.00 1.30
N GLY A 340 -10.42 32.95 1.38
CA GLY A 340 -9.59 33.90 2.13
C GLY A 340 -9.69 33.74 3.64
N ILE A 341 -9.95 32.52 4.13
CA ILE A 341 -9.93 32.21 5.57
C ILE A 341 -8.49 32.25 6.10
N GLU A 342 -8.32 32.63 7.37
CA GLU A 342 -7.04 32.64 8.07
C GLU A 342 -6.44 31.23 8.18
N GLU A 343 -5.15 31.06 7.85
CA GLU A 343 -4.47 29.75 7.84
C GLU A 343 -4.58 28.98 9.16
N GLU A 344 -4.61 29.67 10.31
CA GLU A 344 -4.83 29.04 11.61
C GLU A 344 -6.20 28.35 11.71
N VAL A 345 -7.24 28.95 11.12
CA VAL A 345 -8.61 28.41 11.06
C VAL A 345 -8.70 27.29 10.02
N ILE A 346 -7.99 27.40 8.88
CA ILE A 346 -7.89 26.32 7.89
C ILE A 346 -7.22 25.09 8.54
N SER A 347 -6.06 25.29 9.16
CA SER A 347 -5.30 24.28 9.90
C SER A 347 -6.16 23.60 10.98
N LEU A 348 -6.89 24.37 11.80
CA LEU A 348 -7.82 23.82 12.79
C LEU A 348 -8.95 23.02 12.15
N THR A 349 -9.49 23.47 11.01
CA THR A 349 -10.56 22.77 10.28
C THR A 349 -10.09 21.44 9.73
N ILE A 350 -8.91 21.38 9.11
CA ILE A 350 -8.32 20.13 8.59
C ILE A 350 -7.92 19.18 9.73
N LYS A 351 -7.40 19.71 10.86
CA LYS A 351 -7.14 18.93 12.08
C LYS A 351 -8.41 18.29 12.64
N GLN A 352 -9.49 19.07 12.74
CA GLN A 352 -10.79 18.56 13.18
C GLN A 352 -11.37 17.53 12.18
N LEU A 353 -11.13 17.70 10.88
CA LEU A 353 -11.55 16.73 9.86
C LEU A 353 -10.83 15.39 9.99
N TYR A 354 -9.50 15.36 10.10
CA TYR A 354 -8.79 14.10 10.34
C TYR A 354 -9.19 13.44 11.67
N HIS A 355 -9.38 14.22 12.74
CA HIS A 355 -9.91 13.71 14.01
C HIS A 355 -11.30 13.09 13.84
N PHE A 356 -12.21 13.77 13.13
CA PHE A 356 -13.55 13.25 12.86
C PHE A 356 -13.50 11.91 12.10
N LEU A 357 -12.64 11.79 11.08
CA LEU A 357 -12.47 10.56 10.31
C LEU A 357 -11.82 9.43 11.12
N ALA A 358 -10.81 9.75 11.94
CA ALA A 358 -10.15 8.78 12.81
C ALA A 358 -11.09 8.21 13.87
N TYR A 359 -11.86 9.08 14.53
CA TYR A 359 -12.85 8.65 15.52
C TYR A 359 -14.12 8.09 14.89
N TYR A 360 -14.45 8.40 13.63
CA TYR A 360 -15.47 7.66 12.88
C TYR A 360 -15.11 6.18 12.75
N VAL A 361 -13.84 5.85 12.46
CA VAL A 361 -13.37 4.46 12.43
C VAL A 361 -13.53 3.80 13.82
N LEU A 362 -13.18 4.50 14.90
CA LEU A 362 -13.34 4.00 16.27
C LEU A 362 -14.81 3.78 16.67
N ASP A 363 -15.67 4.76 16.42
CA ASP A 363 -17.12 4.69 16.67
C ASP A 363 -17.76 3.51 15.91
N THR A 364 -17.34 3.29 14.66
CA THR A 364 -17.82 2.18 13.83
C THR A 364 -17.36 0.83 14.35
N LEU A 365 -16.12 0.70 14.83
CA LEU A 365 -15.62 -0.53 15.49
C LEU A 365 -16.38 -0.85 16.78
N PHE A 366 -16.68 0.15 17.61
CA PHE A 366 -17.52 -0.05 18.80
C PHE A 366 -18.99 -0.38 18.47
N THR A 367 -19.48 0.08 17.31
CA THR A 367 -20.84 -0.24 16.82
C THR A 367 -20.92 -1.60 16.10
N GLN A 368 -19.80 -2.07 15.53
CA GLN A 368 -19.65 -3.34 14.82
C GLN A 368 -18.51 -4.19 15.43
N PRO A 369 -18.70 -4.76 16.65
CA PRO A 369 -17.68 -5.57 17.32
C PRO A 369 -17.13 -6.73 16.47
N GLU A 370 -17.93 -7.28 15.55
CA GLU A 370 -17.53 -8.35 14.64
C GLU A 370 -16.42 -7.93 13.64
N LYS A 371 -16.10 -6.64 13.55
CA LYS A 371 -15.00 -6.07 12.76
C LYS A 371 -13.69 -5.91 13.55
N ILE A 372 -13.69 -6.25 14.84
CA ILE A 372 -12.53 -6.18 15.73
C ILE A 372 -11.81 -7.55 15.70
N CYS A 373 -10.88 -7.73 14.75
CA CYS A 373 -10.09 -8.96 14.59
C CYS A 373 -8.73 -8.68 13.91
N CYS A 374 -7.83 -9.67 13.90
CA CYS A 374 -6.46 -9.51 13.41
C CYS A 374 -6.38 -9.21 11.89
N SER A 375 -7.17 -9.92 11.08
CA SER A 375 -7.29 -9.66 9.64
C SER A 375 -7.74 -8.23 9.32
N LYS A 376 -8.64 -7.68 10.14
CA LYS A 376 -9.07 -6.27 10.05
C LYS A 376 -7.97 -5.30 10.45
N GLY A 377 -7.15 -5.66 11.43
CA GLY A 377 -5.93 -4.93 11.76
C GLY A 377 -5.00 -4.80 10.54
N PHE A 378 -4.76 -5.89 9.83
CA PHE A 378 -3.97 -5.86 8.59
C PHE A 378 -4.61 -4.98 7.50
N GLN A 379 -5.93 -4.98 7.36
CA GLN A 379 -6.62 -4.14 6.35
C GLN A 379 -6.48 -2.65 6.65
N ILE A 380 -6.76 -2.26 7.90
CA ILE A 380 -6.57 -0.88 8.35
C ILE A 380 -5.13 -0.45 8.13
N LYS A 381 -4.15 -1.25 8.58
CA LYS A 381 -2.72 -0.96 8.43
C LYS A 381 -2.28 -0.84 6.97
N TYR A 382 -2.90 -1.60 6.07
CA TYR A 382 -2.60 -1.52 4.64
C TYR A 382 -3.15 -0.24 4.00
N VAL A 383 -4.41 0.14 4.30
CA VAL A 383 -4.98 1.43 3.89
C VAL A 383 -4.17 2.60 4.44
N MET A 384 -3.81 2.57 5.72
CA MET A 384 -2.99 3.60 6.35
C MET A 384 -1.62 3.72 5.69
N SER A 385 -0.99 2.62 5.26
CA SER A 385 0.29 2.68 4.54
C SER A 385 0.23 3.44 3.21
N TYR A 386 -0.93 3.44 2.53
CA TYR A 386 -1.14 4.29 1.36
C TYR A 386 -1.37 5.75 1.76
N MET A 387 -2.14 6.01 2.82
CA MET A 387 -2.32 7.39 3.32
C MET A 387 -1.01 8.02 3.81
N ASP A 388 -0.12 7.25 4.47
CA ASP A 388 1.23 7.67 4.88
C ASP A 388 2.14 7.99 3.68
N MET A 389 2.02 7.18 2.61
CA MET A 389 2.72 7.42 1.35
C MET A 389 2.22 8.72 0.69
N TYR A 390 0.90 8.95 0.69
CA TYR A 390 0.29 10.14 0.10
C TYR A 390 0.54 11.41 0.93
N SER A 391 0.47 11.38 2.27
CA SER A 391 0.82 12.55 3.11
C SER A 391 2.28 13.01 2.95
N SER A 392 3.13 12.13 2.41
CA SER A 392 4.52 12.43 2.04
C SER A 392 4.69 13.00 0.62
N ASP A 393 3.65 13.01 -0.22
CA ASP A 393 3.69 13.59 -1.57
C ASP A 393 3.65 15.13 -1.50
N LYS A 394 4.34 15.79 -2.45
CA LYS A 394 4.31 17.25 -2.63
C LYS A 394 2.89 17.79 -2.79
N HIS A 395 1.98 17.02 -3.39
CA HIS A 395 0.59 17.47 -3.58
C HIS A 395 -0.15 17.72 -2.25
N PHE A 396 0.16 16.94 -1.21
CA PHE A 396 -0.57 16.94 0.06
C PHE A 396 0.17 17.66 1.22
N GLN A 397 1.26 18.39 0.96
CA GLN A 397 2.05 19.00 2.04
C GLN A 397 1.29 20.04 2.87
N THR A 398 0.29 20.73 2.30
CA THR A 398 -0.51 21.74 3.06
C THR A 398 -1.42 21.12 4.12
N ILE A 399 -1.79 19.84 3.97
CA ILE A 399 -2.68 19.10 4.89
C ILE A 399 -1.92 18.05 5.72
N LYS A 400 -0.58 18.11 5.72
CA LYS A 400 0.28 17.06 6.29
C LYS A 400 0.46 17.19 7.80
N ASP A 401 0.60 18.38 8.34
CA ASP A 401 0.92 18.55 9.77
C ASP A 401 -0.26 18.09 10.65
N GLN A 402 -1.48 18.22 10.11
CA GLN A 402 -2.73 17.77 10.71
C GLN A 402 -2.98 16.26 10.53
N TYR A 403 -2.32 15.59 9.57
CA TYR A 403 -2.48 14.15 9.30
C TYR A 403 -2.15 13.28 10.53
N SER A 404 -1.34 13.78 11.45
CA SER A 404 -1.01 13.15 12.74
C SER A 404 -2.22 12.66 13.55
N GLN A 405 -3.41 13.25 13.38
CA GLN A 405 -4.63 12.77 14.04
C GLN A 405 -5.05 11.35 13.59
N MET A 406 -4.65 10.94 12.37
CA MET A 406 -4.91 9.58 11.85
C MET A 406 -4.07 8.49 12.53
N ASN A 407 -3.05 8.84 13.34
CA ASN A 407 -2.26 7.86 14.10
C ASN A 407 -3.13 7.01 15.04
N VAL A 408 -4.28 7.53 15.50
CA VAL A 408 -5.32 6.77 16.22
C VAL A 408 -5.72 5.51 15.45
N VAL A 409 -5.93 5.61 14.13
CA VAL A 409 -6.33 4.50 13.27
C VAL A 409 -5.20 3.49 13.08
N THR A 410 -3.96 3.97 12.95
CA THR A 410 -2.76 3.14 12.89
C THR A 410 -2.52 2.38 14.20
N ASP A 411 -2.72 3.01 15.36
CA ASP A 411 -2.58 2.37 16.66
C ASP A 411 -3.70 1.36 16.92
N ILE A 412 -4.95 1.63 16.50
CA ILE A 412 -6.05 0.63 16.53
C ILE A 412 -5.65 -0.63 15.74
N ALA A 413 -5.10 -0.46 14.55
CA ALA A 413 -4.62 -1.58 13.74
C ALA A 413 -3.47 -2.34 14.42
N ASN A 414 -2.55 -1.62 15.07
CA ASN A 414 -1.45 -2.23 15.81
C ASN A 414 -1.95 -2.99 17.05
N VAL A 415 -2.97 -2.50 17.77
CA VAL A 415 -3.63 -3.22 18.87
C VAL A 415 -4.14 -4.56 18.38
N PHE A 416 -4.87 -4.60 17.25
CA PHE A 416 -5.42 -5.86 16.73
C PHE A 416 -4.32 -6.89 16.39
N ILE A 417 -3.19 -6.44 15.84
CA ILE A 417 -2.10 -7.33 15.37
C ILE A 417 -1.13 -7.74 16.49
N LEU A 418 -0.94 -6.92 17.54
CA LEU A 418 0.19 -7.06 18.47
C LEU A 418 -0.21 -7.34 19.94
N HIS A 419 -1.50 -7.46 20.25
CA HIS A 419 -1.96 -7.55 21.63
C HIS A 419 -1.41 -8.74 22.43
N HIS A 420 -1.08 -9.87 21.79
CA HIS A 420 -0.45 -11.02 22.46
C HIS A 420 1.01 -10.80 22.89
N VAL A 421 1.73 -9.83 22.30
CA VAL A 421 3.18 -9.64 22.52
C VAL A 421 3.53 -8.41 23.35
N ILE A 422 2.57 -7.51 23.60
CA ILE A 422 2.82 -6.25 24.33
C ILE A 422 2.46 -6.39 25.80
N ALA A 423 3.39 -6.07 26.69
CA ALA A 423 3.12 -6.07 28.13
C ALA A 423 2.21 -4.90 28.54
N VAL A 424 1.40 -5.11 29.57
CA VAL A 424 0.43 -4.12 30.09
C VAL A 424 1.08 -2.79 30.53
N ASN A 425 2.39 -2.79 30.79
CA ASN A 425 3.17 -1.59 31.14
C ASN A 425 3.66 -0.79 29.93
N ASP A 426 3.68 -1.40 28.75
CA ASP A 426 4.19 -0.81 27.50
C ASP A 426 3.05 -0.39 26.56
N LEU A 427 1.79 -0.44 27.00
CA LEU A 427 0.61 -0.09 26.19
C LEU A 427 0.62 1.38 25.78
N GLU A 428 0.82 2.30 26.73
CA GLU A 428 0.82 3.75 26.49
C GLU A 428 2.05 4.20 25.69
N THR A 429 3.15 3.45 25.74
CA THR A 429 4.37 3.73 24.95
C THR A 429 4.31 3.12 23.56
N THR A 430 3.59 2.01 23.36
CA THR A 430 3.42 1.34 22.06
C THR A 430 2.24 1.91 21.26
N PHE A 431 1.21 2.43 21.94
CA PHE A 431 -0.01 2.99 21.35
C PHE A 431 -0.27 4.43 21.84
N PRO A 432 0.65 5.38 21.60
CA PRO A 432 0.60 6.71 22.20
C PRO A 432 -0.63 7.54 21.77
N SER A 433 -1.33 7.14 20.71
CA SER A 433 -2.54 7.81 20.23
C SER A 433 -3.82 7.32 20.91
N LEU A 434 -3.76 6.25 21.73
CA LEU A 434 -4.91 5.61 22.34
C LEU A 434 -4.88 5.68 23.87
N SER A 435 -6.01 5.98 24.49
CA SER A 435 -6.16 5.82 25.94
C SER A 435 -6.30 4.35 26.31
N VAL A 436 -5.89 4.00 27.54
CA VAL A 436 -6.07 2.64 28.10
C VAL A 436 -7.53 2.19 28.04
N ASN A 437 -8.49 3.11 28.21
CA ASN A 437 -9.93 2.87 28.07
C ASN A 437 -10.30 2.39 26.65
N ILE A 438 -9.75 3.01 25.60
CA ILE A 438 -9.98 2.58 24.21
C ILE A 438 -9.38 1.19 23.98
N ILE A 439 -8.13 0.98 24.40
CA ILE A 439 -7.44 -0.31 24.25
C ILE A 439 -8.22 -1.44 24.94
N TYR A 440 -8.73 -1.19 26.15
CA TYR A 440 -9.58 -2.14 26.86
C TYR A 440 -10.88 -2.46 26.10
N GLN A 441 -11.60 -1.44 25.62
CA GLN A 441 -12.84 -1.65 24.87
C GLN A 441 -12.62 -2.41 23.55
N LEU A 442 -11.53 -2.12 22.83
CA LEU A 442 -11.15 -2.87 21.64
C LEU A 442 -10.83 -4.33 21.97
N LEU A 443 -9.95 -4.59 22.94
CA LEU A 443 -9.50 -5.95 23.25
C LEU A 443 -10.57 -6.82 23.94
N SER A 444 -11.48 -6.23 24.71
CA SER A 444 -12.62 -6.94 25.31
C SER A 444 -13.68 -7.36 24.29
N ASN A 445 -13.69 -6.73 23.10
CA ASN A 445 -14.57 -7.06 21.98
C ASN A 445 -13.82 -7.74 20.82
N PHE A 446 -12.58 -8.18 21.02
CA PHE A 446 -11.76 -8.81 19.97
C PHE A 446 -12.22 -10.24 19.65
N HIS A 447 -12.37 -10.53 18.36
CA HIS A 447 -12.76 -11.82 17.82
C HIS A 447 -11.56 -12.50 17.16
N THR A 448 -11.43 -13.81 17.40
CA THR A 448 -10.42 -14.64 16.74
C THR A 448 -10.78 -14.90 15.27
N ASP A 449 -9.77 -15.06 14.42
CA ASP A 449 -9.91 -15.37 13.00
C ASP A 449 -8.80 -16.31 12.52
N GLU A 450 -8.66 -16.50 11.20
CA GLU A 450 -7.62 -17.37 10.62
C GLU A 450 -6.19 -16.82 10.81
N MET A 451 -6.05 -15.51 11.03
CA MET A 451 -4.76 -14.83 11.24
C MET A 451 -4.36 -14.82 12.72
N ASP A 452 -5.33 -14.79 13.63
CA ASP A 452 -5.12 -14.93 15.06
C ASP A 452 -6.20 -15.82 15.71
N PRO A 453 -5.91 -17.12 15.90
CA PRO A 453 -6.86 -18.07 16.47
C PRO A 453 -6.89 -18.04 18.00
N GLU A 454 -6.00 -17.30 18.67
CA GLU A 454 -5.89 -17.26 20.13
C GLU A 454 -6.72 -16.09 20.71
N PRO A 455 -7.68 -16.35 21.61
CA PRO A 455 -8.48 -15.28 22.21
C PRO A 455 -7.67 -14.47 23.22
N VAL A 456 -8.00 -13.19 23.37
CA VAL A 456 -7.34 -12.31 24.35
C VAL A 456 -7.44 -12.90 25.76
N SER A 457 -6.30 -13.04 26.43
CA SER A 457 -6.23 -13.60 27.78
C SER A 457 -7.07 -12.78 28.77
N GLN A 458 -7.97 -13.47 29.48
CA GLN A 458 -8.83 -12.84 30.51
C GLN A 458 -8.02 -12.26 31.69
N THR A 459 -6.85 -12.83 31.98
CA THR A 459 -5.92 -12.26 32.98
C THR A 459 -5.32 -10.94 32.48
N TYR A 460 -4.94 -10.90 31.19
CA TYR A 460 -4.41 -9.70 30.54
C TYR A 460 -5.46 -8.58 30.49
N LEU A 461 -6.68 -8.88 30.05
CA LEU A 461 -7.80 -7.92 30.04
C LEU A 461 -8.07 -7.31 31.41
N ARG A 462 -8.06 -8.10 32.50
CA ARG A 462 -8.21 -7.58 33.87
C ARG A 462 -7.08 -6.63 34.26
N SER A 463 -5.83 -6.97 33.93
CA SER A 463 -4.69 -6.07 34.22
C SER A 463 -4.74 -4.76 33.42
N ILE A 464 -5.38 -4.72 32.26
CA ILE A 464 -5.68 -3.46 31.54
C ILE A 464 -6.85 -2.74 32.20
N GLN A 465 -7.90 -3.47 32.60
CA GLN A 465 -9.07 -2.91 33.29
C GLN A 465 -8.68 -2.19 34.59
N ASP A 466 -7.75 -2.75 35.36
CA ASP A 466 -7.21 -2.16 36.59
C ASP A 466 -6.46 -0.83 36.36
N LYS A 467 -6.08 -0.53 35.10
CA LYS A 467 -5.45 0.74 34.68
C LYS A 467 -6.41 1.71 33.98
N CYS A 468 -7.66 1.32 33.72
CA CYS A 468 -8.63 2.20 33.08
C CYS A 468 -9.01 3.37 34.01
N THR A 469 -9.17 4.56 33.44
CA THR A 469 -9.63 5.75 34.17
C THR A 469 -11.14 5.93 33.99
N ASN A 470 -11.73 6.86 34.75
CA ASN A 470 -13.13 7.25 34.54
C ASN A 470 -13.29 8.34 33.45
N ASP A 471 -12.25 8.61 32.66
CA ASP A 471 -12.27 9.68 31.68
C ASP A 471 -13.15 9.29 30.47
N PRO A 472 -13.97 10.22 29.93
CA PRO A 472 -14.79 9.95 28.78
C PRO A 472 -13.91 9.67 27.56
N ILE A 473 -14.22 8.60 26.83
CA ILE A 473 -13.58 8.30 25.55
C ILE A 473 -13.91 9.46 24.58
N PRO A 474 -12.91 10.08 23.91
CA PRO A 474 -13.18 11.12 22.93
C PRO A 474 -14.02 10.57 21.77
N THR A 475 -14.81 11.44 21.16
CA THR A 475 -15.71 11.09 20.04
C THR A 475 -15.28 11.85 18.79
N ARG A 476 -15.82 11.47 17.63
CA ARG A 476 -15.63 12.27 16.38
C ARG A 476 -16.13 13.71 16.46
N PHE A 477 -16.98 14.02 17.44
CA PHE A 477 -17.51 15.36 17.73
C PHE A 477 -16.73 16.11 18.82
N SER A 478 -15.75 15.47 19.46
CA SER A 478 -14.84 16.16 20.39
C SER A 478 -14.04 17.21 19.64
N VAL A 479 -14.04 18.43 20.18
CA VAL A 479 -13.28 19.54 19.59
C VAL A 479 -11.79 19.37 19.90
N VAL A 480 -10.97 19.39 18.86
CA VAL A 480 -9.51 19.35 18.99
C VAL A 480 -9.00 20.77 19.29
N ALA A 481 -8.14 20.90 20.29
CA ALA A 481 -7.41 22.13 20.60
C ALA A 481 -6.14 22.23 19.74
#